data_AF-A0A7S0ZUC0-F1
#
_entry.id   AF-A0A7S0ZUC0-F1
#
_cell.length_a   1.000
_cell.length_b   1.000
_cell.length_c   1.000
_cell.angle_alpha   90.00
_cell.angle_beta   90.00
_cell.angle_gamma   90.00
#
_symmetry.space_group_name_H-M   'P 1'
#
loop_
_entity.id
_entity.type
_entity.pdbx_description
1 polymer ?
#
loop_
_entity_poly.entity_id
_entity_poly.type
_entity_poly.pdbx_seq_one_letter_code
_entity_poly.pdbx_strand_id
1 'polypeptide(L)'
;MATHRSFFQSVLLCLYYGGGMICSLLVYGVLQEKIMSCEYGGERFSSSVFLVLMNRIVALVFAVIVAILRGESLWNVAPLWKYVAVSVSNVYASACQYEALKY
;
A
#
# COMPACT_ATOMS: atom_id res chain seq x y z
N MET A 1 30.69 10.02 1.30
CA MET A 1 31.08 8.87 2.14
C MET A 1 30.44 7.61 1.57
N ALA A 2 31.19 6.84 0.78
CA ALA A 2 30.71 5.57 0.25
C ALA A 2 30.75 4.53 1.39
N THR A 3 29.59 4.19 1.95
CA THR A 3 29.48 3.13 2.94
C THR A 3 29.76 1.80 2.25
N HIS A 4 30.96 1.24 2.45
CA HIS A 4 31.31 -0.11 2.03
C HIS A 4 30.56 -1.12 2.93
N ARG A 5 29.23 -1.23 2.74
CA ARG A 5 28.41 -2.24 3.41
C ARG A 5 28.84 -3.61 2.89
N SER A 6 29.21 -4.50 3.80
CA SER A 6 29.52 -5.89 3.45
C SER A 6 28.30 -6.51 2.74
N PHE A 7 28.53 -7.34 1.71
CA PHE A 7 27.48 -8.03 0.96
C PHE A 7 26.46 -8.69 1.91
N PHE A 8 26.95 -9.30 2.99
CA PHE A 8 26.13 -9.93 4.01
C PHE A 8 25.22 -8.95 4.76
N GLN A 9 25.73 -7.75 5.09
CA GLN A 9 24.92 -6.71 5.73
C GLN A 9 23.82 -6.21 4.81
N SER A 10 24.09 -6.03 3.51
CA SER A 10 23.07 -5.63 2.53
C SER A 10 21.97 -6.68 2.40
N VAL A 11 22.33 -7.97 2.37
CA VAL A 11 21.36 -9.07 2.34
C VAL A 11 20.49 -9.07 3.59
N LEU A 12 21.08 -8.97 4.79
CA LEU A 12 20.32 -8.92 6.04
C LEU A 12 19.38 -7.72 6.11
N LEU A 13 19.82 -6.56 5.61
CA LEU A 13 19.01 -5.35 5.56
C LEU A 13 17.81 -5.52 4.62
N CYS A 14 18.03 -6.11 3.43
CA CYS A 14 16.96 -6.42 2.49
C CYS A 14 15.95 -7.41 3.08
N LEU A 15 16.42 -8.44 3.77
CA LEU A 15 15.55 -9.39 4.46
C LEU A 15 14.77 -8.72 5.59
N TYR A 16 15.39 -7.81 6.33
CA TYR A 16 14.72 -7.05 7.39
C TYR A 16 13.62 -6.14 6.83
N TYR A 17 13.92 -5.32 5.81
CA TYR A 17 12.93 -4.44 5.19
C TYR A 17 11.84 -5.22 4.45
N GLY A 18 12.22 -6.26 3.70
CA GLY A 18 11.27 -7.12 2.98
C GLY A 18 10.38 -7.91 3.94
N GLY A 19 10.96 -8.50 4.98
CA GLY A 19 10.23 -9.21 6.03
C GLY A 19 9.26 -8.29 6.77
N GLY A 20 9.70 -7.09 7.15
CA GLY A 20 8.82 -6.09 7.76
C GLY A 20 7.63 -5.74 6.86
N MET A 21 7.89 -5.51 5.56
CA MET A 21 6.84 -5.21 4.58
C MET A 21 5.83 -6.35 4.43
N ILE A 22 6.30 -7.60 4.30
CA ILE A 22 5.44 -8.78 4.19
C ILE A 22 4.59 -8.96 5.46
N CYS A 23 5.20 -8.86 6.64
CA CYS A 23 4.49 -8.96 7.92
C CYS A 23 3.40 -7.88 8.04
N SER A 24 3.70 -6.63 7.68
CA SER A 24 2.71 -5.54 7.69
C SER A 24 1.55 -5.80 6.72
N LEU A 25 1.83 -6.32 5.52
CA LEU A 25 0.81 -6.68 4.53
C LEU A 25 -0.08 -7.83 5.01
N LEU A 26 0.50 -8.84 5.69
CA LEU A 26 -0.24 -9.95 6.28
C LEU A 26 -1.18 -9.48 7.40
N VAL A 27 -0.68 -8.66 8.33
CA VAL A 27 -1.50 -8.09 9.41
C VAL A 27 -2.65 -7.25 8.83
N TYR A 28 -2.36 -6.44 7.81
CA TYR A 28 -3.38 -5.67 7.11
C TYR A 28 -4.45 -6.57 6.47
N GLY A 29 -4.05 -7.66 5.80
CA GLY A 29 -4.98 -8.63 5.21
C GLY A 29 -5.90 -9.29 6.24
N VAL A 30 -5.35 -9.73 7.38
CA VAL A 30 -6.13 -10.35 8.47
C VAL A 30 -7.11 -9.35 9.08
N LEU A 31 -6.65 -8.12 9.33
CA LEU A 31 -7.52 -7.07 9.88
C LEU A 31 -8.66 -6.75 8.91
N GLN A 32 -8.36 -6.73 7.62
CA GLN A 32 -9.35 -6.48 6.59
C GLN A 32 -10.39 -7.62 6.49
N GLU A 33 -9.96 -8.88 6.57
CA GLU A 33 -10.84 -10.05 6.62
C GLU A 33 -11.78 -10.01 7.83
N LYS A 34 -11.27 -9.58 9.01
CA LYS A 34 -12.07 -9.40 10.21
C LYS A 34 -13.14 -8.33 10.03
N ILE A 35 -12.80 -7.19 9.42
CA ILE A 35 -13.77 -6.12 9.16
C ILE A 35 -14.86 -6.60 8.18
N MET A 36 -14.51 -7.40 7.16
CA MET A 36 -15.49 -7.98 6.24
C MET A 36 -16.41 -9.02 6.89
N SER A 37 -15.91 -9.74 7.90
CA SER A 37 -16.65 -10.81 8.59
C SER A 37 -17.48 -10.31 9.77
N CYS A 38 -17.23 -9.09 10.25
CA CYS A 38 -18.01 -8.48 11.33
C CYS A 38 -19.34 -7.93 10.81
N GLU A 39 -20.43 -8.27 11.48
CA GLU A 39 -21.76 -7.74 11.21
C GLU A 39 -21.96 -6.44 12.00
N TYR A 40 -22.10 -5.32 11.30
CA TYR A 40 -22.29 -4.02 11.90
C TYR A 40 -23.79 -3.72 11.94
N GLY A 41 -24.44 -3.98 13.08
CA GLY A 41 -25.86 -3.66 13.27
C GLY A 41 -26.82 -4.46 12.39
N GLY A 42 -26.46 -5.71 12.04
CA GLY A 42 -27.31 -6.61 11.25
C GLY A 42 -27.10 -6.55 9.74
N GLU A 43 -26.26 -5.64 9.24
CA GLU A 43 -25.84 -5.60 7.83
C GLU A 43 -24.34 -5.86 7.70
N ARG A 44 -23.96 -6.63 6.67
CA ARG A 44 -22.56 -6.80 6.31
C ARG A 44 -22.10 -5.61 5.49
N PHE A 45 -20.91 -5.12 5.81
CA PHE A 45 -20.23 -4.09 5.01
C PHE A 45 -19.87 -4.69 3.64
N SER A 46 -20.77 -4.50 2.66
CA SER A 46 -20.67 -5.12 1.33
C SER A 46 -19.52 -4.58 0.47
N SER A 47 -18.96 -3.41 0.79
CA SER A 47 -17.97 -2.72 -0.04
C SER A 47 -16.60 -2.61 0.64
N SER A 48 -15.91 -3.74 0.76
CA SER A 48 -14.49 -3.83 1.15
C SER A 48 -13.57 -2.99 0.26
N VAL A 49 -13.94 -2.79 -1.01
CA VAL A 49 -13.25 -1.96 -1.99
C VAL A 49 -13.16 -0.49 -1.53
N PHE A 50 -14.18 0.04 -0.86
CA PHE A 50 -14.19 1.41 -0.36
C PHE A 50 -13.17 1.62 0.77
N LEU A 51 -13.04 0.64 1.67
CA LEU A 51 -12.10 0.69 2.78
C LEU A 51 -10.64 0.76 2.29
N VAL A 52 -10.33 -0.01 1.25
CA VAL A 52 -9.00 -0.04 0.63
C VAL A 52 -8.72 1.25 -0.14
N LEU A 53 -9.75 1.81 -0.78
CA LEU A 53 -9.66 3.11 -1.43
C LEU A 53 -9.36 4.21 -0.42
N MET A 54 -10.04 4.22 0.73
CA MET A 54 -9.75 5.16 1.82
C MET A 54 -8.35 4.98 2.39
N ASN A 55 -7.89 3.74 2.59
CA ASN A 55 -6.51 3.48 2.98
C ASN A 55 -5.50 4.02 1.95
N ARG A 56 -5.79 3.90 0.65
CA ARG A 56 -4.95 4.46 -0.43
C ARG A 56 -4.95 6.00 -0.44
N ILE A 57 -6.06 6.64 -0.10
CA ILE A 57 -6.13 8.10 0.10
C ILE A 57 -5.27 8.49 1.30
N VAL A 58 -5.37 7.77 2.43
CA VAL A 58 -4.53 8.03 3.61
C VAL A 58 -3.05 7.84 3.29
N ALA A 59 -2.69 6.80 2.55
CA ALA A 59 -1.32 6.57 2.10
C ALA A 59 -0.82 7.69 1.16
N LEU A 60 -1.69 8.20 0.28
CA LEU A 60 -1.38 9.34 -0.58
C LEU A 60 -1.15 10.62 0.23
N VAL A 61 -2.01 10.91 1.21
CA VAL A 61 -1.86 12.04 2.11
C VAL A 61 -0.55 11.92 2.91
N PHE A 62 -0.26 10.73 3.45
CA PHE A 62 0.97 10.46 4.18
C PHE A 62 2.21 10.67 3.30
N ALA A 63 2.19 10.16 2.06
CA ALA A 63 3.29 10.35 1.10
C ALA A 63 3.52 11.83 0.79
N VAL A 64 2.44 12.62 0.59
CA VAL A 64 2.53 14.07 0.38
C VAL A 64 3.11 14.78 1.59
N ILE A 65 2.65 14.45 2.80
CA ILE A 65 3.19 15.03 4.04
C ILE A 65 4.68 14.74 4.16
N VAL A 66 5.10 13.48 3.94
CA VAL A 66 6.51 13.09 4.01
C VAL A 66 7.34 13.81 2.94
N ALA A 67 6.84 13.93 1.71
CA ALA A 67 7.52 14.65 0.64
C ALA A 67 7.75 16.13 0.99
N ILE A 68 6.72 16.79 1.56
CA ILE A 68 6.82 18.18 2.05
C ILE A 68 7.86 18.27 3.18
N LEU A 69 7.80 17.38 4.18
CA LEU A 69 8.72 17.37 5.32
C LEU A 69 10.18 17.13 4.91
N ARG A 70 10.41 16.35 3.85
CA ARG A 70 11.75 16.06 3.32
C ARG A 70 12.25 17.14 2.35
N GLY A 71 11.42 18.12 2.00
CA GLY A 71 11.77 19.17 1.03
C GLY A 71 12.03 18.62 -0.37
N GLU A 72 11.45 17.46 -0.72
CA GLU A 72 11.60 16.88 -2.04
C GLU A 72 10.84 17.73 -3.07
N SER A 73 11.46 18.01 -4.21
CA SER A 73 10.77 18.71 -5.29
C SER A 73 9.67 17.79 -5.83
N LEU A 74 8.42 18.23 -5.73
CA LEU A 74 7.26 17.57 -6.37
C LEU A 74 7.29 17.71 -7.90
N TRP A 75 8.45 18.08 -8.47
CA TRP A 75 8.61 18.30 -9.90
C TRP A 75 8.70 16.94 -10.59
N ASN A 76 7.63 16.62 -11.31
CA ASN A 76 7.49 15.36 -12.01
C ASN A 76 8.55 15.24 -13.13
N VAL A 77 9.59 14.43 -12.88
CA VAL A 77 10.63 14.12 -13.88
C VAL A 77 10.05 13.31 -15.05
N ALA A 78 8.93 12.61 -14.83
CA ALA A 78 8.20 11.86 -15.86
C ALA A 78 6.79 12.42 -16.11
N PRO A 79 6.24 12.30 -17.34
CA PRO A 79 4.91 12.82 -17.67
C PRO A 79 3.82 12.20 -16.78
N LEU A 80 2.92 13.03 -16.27
CA LEU A 80 1.88 12.69 -15.28
C LEU A 80 1.05 11.46 -15.67
N TRP A 81 0.79 11.27 -16.97
CA TRP A 81 0.01 10.13 -17.46
C TRP A 81 0.60 8.76 -17.09
N LYS A 82 1.93 8.64 -16.98
CA LYS A 82 2.57 7.37 -16.57
C LYS A 82 2.24 7.02 -15.12
N TYR A 83 2.22 8.02 -14.24
CA TYR A 83 1.85 7.83 -12.84
C TYR A 83 0.37 7.46 -12.72
N VAL A 84 -0.50 8.19 -13.43
CA VAL A 84 -1.95 7.90 -13.44
C VAL A 84 -2.23 6.50 -13.96
N ALA A 85 -1.62 6.09 -15.08
CA ALA A 85 -1.81 4.76 -15.64
C ALA A 85 -1.40 3.64 -14.67
N VAL A 86 -0.25 3.77 -14.00
CA VAL A 86 0.23 2.79 -13.01
C VAL A 86 -0.68 2.73 -11.79
N SER A 87 -1.12 3.89 -11.28
CA SER A 87 -2.03 3.97 -10.13
C SER A 87 -3.41 3.39 -10.43
N VAL A 88 -3.98 3.68 -11.61
CA VAL A 88 -5.28 3.12 -12.04
C VAL A 88 -5.20 1.61 -12.20
N SER A 89 -4.14 1.09 -12.83
CA SER A 89 -3.92 -0.35 -12.96
C SER A 89 -3.79 -1.04 -11.60
N ASN A 90 -3.12 -0.42 -10.63
CA ASN A 90 -3.00 -0.96 -9.26
C ASN A 90 -4.35 -1.00 -8.52
N VAL A 91 -5.17 0.04 -8.67
CA VAL A 91 -6.52 0.07 -8.07
C VAL A 91 -7.42 -0.98 -8.72
N TYR A 92 -7.40 -1.08 -10.05
CA TYR A 92 -8.20 -2.05 -10.79
C TYR A 92 -7.80 -3.49 -10.48
N ALA A 93 -6.51 -3.79 -10.41
CA ALA A 93 -6.02 -5.11 -10.03
C ALA A 93 -6.46 -5.50 -8.60
N SER A 94 -6.36 -4.58 -7.63
CA SER A 94 -6.86 -4.83 -6.27
C SER A 94 -8.37 -5.00 -6.23
N ALA A 95 -9.14 -4.17 -6.96
CA ALA A 95 -10.60 -4.31 -7.03
C ALA A 95 -10.99 -5.69 -7.59
N CYS A 96 -10.32 -6.14 -8.65
CA CYS A 96 -10.49 -7.47 -9.22
C CYS A 96 -10.12 -8.58 -8.22
N GLN A 97 -9.04 -8.41 -7.45
CA GLN A 97 -8.67 -9.34 -6.38
C GLN A 97 -9.76 -9.46 -5.30
N TYR A 98 -10.41 -8.35 -4.91
CA TYR A 98 -11.49 -8.37 -3.93
C TYR A 98 -12.78 -8.97 -4.48
N GLU A 99 -13.13 -8.69 -5.73
CA GLU A 99 -14.26 -9.33 -6.40
C GLU A 99 -14.03 -10.85 -6.55
N ALA A 100 -12.80 -11.28 -6.86
CA ALA A 100 -12.45 -12.69 -6.97
C ALA A 100 -12.48 -13.45 -5.63
N LEU A 101 -12.31 -12.78 -4.49
CA LEU A 101 -12.42 -13.39 -3.16
C LEU A 101 -13.86 -13.45 -2.64
N LYS A 102 -14.79 -12.77 -3.32
CA LYS A 102 -16.22 -12.73 -3.00
C LYS A 102 -17.00 -13.87 -3.67
N TYR A 103 -16.44 -14.47 -4.72
CA TYR A 103 -16.92 -15.68 -5.39
C TYR A 103 -16.11 -16.91 -4.96
#